data_AF-N9G6T7-F1
#
_entry.id   AF-N9G6T7-F1
#
_cell.length_a   1.000
_cell.length_b   1.000
_cell.length_c   1.000
_cell.angle_alpha   90.00
_cell.angle_beta   90.00
_cell.angle_gamma   90.00
#
_symmetry.space_group_name_H-M   'P 1'
#
loop_
_entity.id
_entity.type
_entity.pdbx_description
1 polymer ?
#
loop_
_entity_poly.entity_id
_entity_poly.type
_entity_poly.pdbx_seq_one_letter_code
_entity_poly.pdbx_strand_id
1 'polypeptide(L)' 'MSIQIVQPTPYDDAQFLWCTTWCEKKGLNPYDADHWAAAKAEYLKTQGGQQ' A
#
# COMPACT_ATOMS: atom_id res chain seq x y z
N MET A 1 -6.26 -7.45 -27.95
CA MET A 1 -5.62 -7.37 -26.63
C MET A 1 -6.28 -6.23 -25.89
N SER A 2 -7.25 -6.54 -25.04
CA SER A 2 -8.00 -5.52 -24.30
C SER A 2 -7.06 -4.94 -23.24
N ILE A 3 -6.60 -3.72 -23.46
CA ILE A 3 -5.85 -2.96 -22.44
C ILE A 3 -6.88 -2.66 -21.35
N GLN A 4 -6.93 -3.52 -20.32
CA GLN A 4 -7.64 -3.22 -19.09
C GLN A 4 -6.88 -2.06 -18.45
N ILE A 5 -7.34 -0.84 -18.72
CA ILE A 5 -6.96 0.32 -17.93
C ILE A 5 -7.59 0.06 -16.57
N VAL A 6 -6.82 -0.56 -15.66
CA VAL A 6 -7.16 -0.66 -14.25
C VAL A 6 -7.16 0.77 -13.75
N GLN A 7 -8.35 1.38 -13.69
CA GLN A 7 -8.45 2.66 -13.01
C GLN A 7 -8.06 2.40 -11.55
N PRO A 8 -7.03 3.09 -11.03
CA PRO A 8 -6.67 2.93 -9.63
C PRO A 8 -7.93 3.21 -8.81
N THR A 9 -8.33 2.24 -8.01
CA THR A 9 -9.45 2.45 -7.11
C THR A 9 -8.98 3.45 -6.04
N PRO A 10 -9.85 4.30 -5.49
CA PRO A 10 -9.43 5.20 -4.41
C PRO A 10 -8.86 4.45 -3.19
N TYR A 11 -9.16 3.15 -3.07
CA TYR A 11 -8.55 2.25 -2.09
C TYR A 11 -7.10 1.88 -2.44
N ASP A 12 -6.75 1.73 -3.73
CA ASP A 12 -5.36 1.59 -4.17
C ASP A 12 -4.55 2.83 -3.83
N ASP A 13 -5.09 4.04 -4.05
CA ASP A 13 -4.38 5.28 -3.73
C ASP A 13 -4.16 5.45 -2.21
N ALA A 14 -5.17 5.15 -1.39
CA ALA A 14 -5.05 5.24 0.07
C ALA A 14 -4.11 4.18 0.66
N GLN A 15 -4.16 2.95 0.14
CA GLN A 15 -3.22 1.89 0.51
C GLN A 15 -1.81 2.27 0.08
N PHE A 16 -1.65 2.80 -1.13
CA PHE A 16 -0.36 3.21 -1.69
C PHE A 16 0.26 4.35 -0.90
N LEU A 17 -0.49 5.42 -0.63
CA LEU A 17 -0.04 6.55 0.19
C LEU A 17 0.35 6.13 1.60
N TRP A 18 -0.40 5.23 2.21
CA TRP A 18 -0.08 4.74 3.55
C TRP A 18 1.18 3.88 3.54
N CYS A 19 1.27 2.95 2.58
CA CYS A 19 2.43 2.06 2.47
C CYS A 19 3.70 2.84 2.15
N THR A 20 3.63 3.85 1.26
CA THR A 20 4.78 4.71 0.96
C THR A 20 5.22 5.51 2.18
N THR A 21 4.29 6.15 2.88
CA THR A 21 4.58 6.88 4.12
C THR A 21 5.19 5.98 5.21
N TRP A 22 4.70 4.75 5.35
CA TRP A 22 5.23 3.79 6.32
C TRP A 22 6.66 3.36 5.98
N CYS A 23 6.92 3.10 4.70
CA CYS A 23 8.25 2.77 4.20
C CYS A 23 9.23 3.94 4.38
N GLU A 24 8.84 5.16 4.01
CA GLU A 24 9.66 6.37 4.16
C GLU A 24 10.06 6.62 5.63
N LYS A 25 9.11 6.48 6.57
CA LYS A 25 9.40 6.61 8.02
C LYS A 25 10.42 5.61 8.53
N LYS A 26 10.55 4.46 7.89
CA LYS A 26 11.51 3.41 8.23
C LYS A 26 12.79 3.46 7.41
N GLY A 27 12.91 4.41 6.47
CA GLY A 27 14.01 4.47 5.52
C GLY A 27 14.01 3.30 4.53
N LEU A 28 12.86 2.68 4.29
CA LEU A 28 12.67 1.55 3.39
C LEU A 28 12.20 2.04 2.02
N ASN A 29 12.59 1.32 0.96
CA ASN A 29 12.12 1.60 -0.38
C ASN A 29 10.68 1.09 -0.55
N PRO A 30 9.67 1.95 -0.81
CA PRO A 30 8.28 1.53 -0.96
C PRO A 30 7.98 0.76 -2.25
N TYR A 31 8.89 0.81 -3.23
CA TYR A 31 8.79 0.04 -4.47
C TYR A 31 9.40 -1.36 -4.36
N ASP A 32 10.03 -1.68 -3.23
CA ASP A 32 10.53 -3.02 -2.96
C ASP A 32 9.37 -3.94 -2.55
N ALA A 33 9.27 -5.12 -3.18
CA ALA A 33 8.15 -6.03 -2.97
C ALA A 33 8.05 -6.53 -1.52
N ASP A 34 9.19 -6.69 -0.83
CA ASP A 34 9.23 -7.18 0.55
C ASP A 34 8.74 -6.09 1.53
N HIS A 35 9.22 -4.86 1.33
CA HIS A 35 8.78 -3.70 2.11
C HIS A 35 7.32 -3.36 1.86
N TRP A 36 6.87 -3.45 0.61
CA TRP A 36 5.47 -3.24 0.25
C TRP A 36 4.55 -4.29 0.89
N ALA A 37 4.96 -5.56 0.91
CA ALA A 37 4.20 -6.62 1.59
C ALA A 37 4.11 -6.37 3.11
N ALA A 38 5.22 -5.96 3.74
CA ALA A 38 5.25 -5.62 5.16
C ALA A 38 4.36 -4.40 5.49
N ALA A 39 4.45 -3.34 4.68
CA ALA A 39 3.63 -2.15 4.83
C ALA A 39 2.14 -2.46 4.60
N LYS A 40 1.81 -3.25 3.59
CA LYS A 40 0.44 -3.68 3.32
C LYS A 40 -0.15 -4.51 4.44
N ALA A 41 0.64 -5.41 5.05
CA ALA A 41 0.21 -6.19 6.20
C ALA A 41 -0.15 -5.29 7.39
N GLU A 42 0.66 -4.26 7.65
CA GLU A 42 0.38 -3.27 8.71
C GLU A 42 -0.81 -2.38 8.36
N TYR A 43 -0.95 -1.95 7.11
CA TYR A 43 -2.11 -1.20 6.63
C TYR A 43 -3.41 -1.98 6.85
N LEU A 44 -3.42 -3.27 6.49
CA LEU A 44 -4.56 -4.15 6.70
C LEU A 44 -4.88 -4.37 8.19
N LYS A 45 -3.86 -4.40 9.07
CA LYS A 45 -4.08 -4.39 10.52
C LYS A 45 -4.73 -3.09 11.00
N THR A 46 -4.31 -1.93 10.48
CA THR A 46 -4.92 -0.64 10.84
C THR A 46 -6.34 -0.48 10.32
N GLN A 47 -6.67 -1.04 9.15
CA GLN A 47 -8.01 -1.05 8.57
C GLN A 47 -8.93 -2.08 9.24
N GLY A 48 -8.41 -3.27 9.59
CA GLY A 48 -9.15 -4.30 10.32
C GLY A 48 -9.23 -4.09 11.84
N GLY A 49 -8.55 -3.05 12.35
CA GLY A 49 -8.47 -2.70 13.77
C GLY A 49 -9.29 -1.47 14.18
N GLN A 50 -10.16 -0.95 13.30
CA GLN A 50 -11.19 0.01 13.73
C GLN A 50 -12.34 -0.73 14.42
N GLN A 51 -12.13 -1.05 15.70
CA GLN A 51 -13.19 -1.24 16.70
C GLN A 51 -13.61 0.10 17.29
#